data_AF-A0A445CP06-F1
#
_entry.id   AF-A0A445CP06-F1
#
_cell.length_a   1.000
_cell.length_b   1.000
_cell.length_c   1.000
_cell.angle_alpha   90.00
_cell.angle_beta   90.00
_cell.angle_gamma   90.00
#
_symmetry.space_group_name_H-M   'P 1'
#
loop_
_entity.id
_entity.type
_entity.pdbx_description
1 polymer ?
#
loop_
_entity_poly.entity_id
_entity_poly.type
_entity_poly.pdbx_seq_one_letter_code
_entity_poly.pdbx_strand_id
1 'polypeptide(L)'
;MMKAHRASSWSCLIVILMVFVQLGASVRTDEAYVTLLYGDEFLLGVRVLGKSIRNTGSTKDMVVLVSDGVSDYAKNLLRADGWIVEMISLLANPNRVRPKRFWGVYTKLKIFNMTNYKKVVYLDADTIVVKNIDDLFKCQKFCANLKHSERLNSGVMVVEPSETLFNDMMSKVKTLASYTGGDQGFLNSYYSDFPNAHVFEPNLSPEALKSRPIPQMERLSTLYNADVGLYMLANKWMVDENELRVIHYTLGPLKPWDWWTSWLLKPVDVWQDIRVQLAESLPGTGGGQNPKESFLVKFLFLLPFCALLICFYHSFLKNQGSSFCRSSLCDHFRRYYYKIRSTGPLTYTSISTSTISSSHQLLNGSQFKVPVYLGGISICVCFMAAVVSLGIALAIIPRQVMPWTGLLLMYEWTFTIFFILFGGYLHLIYQWGKIVASKAVSSLSQPGSSDYDSGKRHQRQASSCDATTWFYGLGMAFLAIAAPSLPFVFGITALFVRLGLMVVGGIILASFMTYASEHLAIRSFLKGLEEWDIARNRTFCFLC
;
A
#
# COMPACT_ATOMS: atom_id res chain seq x y z
N MET A 1 -36.31 41.58 55.88
CA MET A 1 -35.45 41.79 54.70
C MET A 1 -34.25 40.85 54.81
N MET A 2 -34.09 39.98 53.81
CA MET A 2 -32.94 39.16 53.42
C MET A 2 -32.20 38.27 54.44
N LYS A 3 -32.43 36.96 54.25
CA LYS A 3 -31.64 35.80 54.70
C LYS A 3 -30.20 35.88 54.20
N ALA A 4 -29.24 35.66 55.11
CA ALA A 4 -27.83 35.52 54.82
C ALA A 4 -27.40 34.05 54.65
N HIS A 5 -26.65 33.80 53.58
CA HIS A 5 -25.61 32.80 53.37
C HIS A 5 -25.75 31.39 53.98
N ARG A 6 -26.24 30.44 53.17
CA ARG A 6 -25.90 29.01 53.34
C ARG A 6 -25.86 28.23 52.01
N ALA A 7 -25.27 28.82 50.97
CA ALA A 7 -25.27 28.25 49.61
C ALA A 7 -23.91 28.36 48.88
N SER A 8 -22.77 28.27 49.57
CA SER A 8 -21.46 28.20 48.89
C SER A 8 -20.57 27.01 49.25
N SER A 9 -20.93 26.20 50.26
CA SER A 9 -20.10 25.05 50.65
C SER A 9 -20.34 23.81 49.79
N TRP A 10 -21.55 23.61 49.26
CA TRP A 10 -21.90 22.42 48.48
C TRP A 10 -21.44 22.52 47.02
N SER A 11 -21.46 23.74 46.46
CA SER A 11 -20.99 24.00 45.10
C SER A 11 -19.47 23.84 44.98
N CYS A 12 -18.70 24.26 45.99
CA CYS A 12 -17.26 24.01 46.04
C CYS A 12 -16.93 22.52 46.22
N LEU A 13 -17.71 21.77 47.00
CA LEU A 13 -17.52 20.32 47.17
C LEU A 13 -17.80 19.53 45.88
N ILE A 14 -18.82 19.92 45.10
CA ILE A 14 -19.13 19.30 43.80
C ILE A 14 -18.06 19.65 42.75
N VAL A 15 -17.56 20.89 42.74
CA VAL A 15 -16.46 21.29 41.84
C VAL A 15 -15.16 20.59 42.24
N ILE A 16 -14.87 20.43 43.53
CA ILE A 16 -13.71 19.66 44.00
C ILE A 16 -13.87 18.17 43.64
N LEU A 17 -15.07 17.58 43.80
CA LEU A 17 -15.33 16.20 43.38
C LEU A 17 -15.18 16.02 41.86
N MET A 18 -15.63 16.99 41.05
CA MET A 18 -15.46 16.98 39.59
C MET A 18 -14.00 17.18 39.15
N VAL A 19 -13.24 17.99 39.88
CA VAL A 19 -11.80 18.18 39.65
C VAL A 19 -11.00 16.93 40.07
N PHE A 20 -11.41 16.21 41.12
CA PHE A 20 -10.81 14.91 41.47
C PHE A 20 -11.20 13.79 40.48
N VAL A 21 -12.37 13.86 39.85
CA VAL A 21 -12.74 12.94 38.76
C VAL A 21 -11.92 13.21 37.49
N GLN A 22 -11.42 14.44 37.28
CA GLN A 22 -10.51 14.79 36.17
C GLN A 22 -9.03 14.51 36.47
N LEU A 23 -8.64 14.30 37.74
CA LEU A 23 -7.35 13.76 38.17
C LEU A 23 -7.48 12.33 38.73
N GLY A 24 -8.25 11.49 38.04
CA GLY A 24 -8.22 10.05 38.28
C GLY A 24 -6.89 9.48 37.80
N ALA A 25 -5.86 9.47 38.65
CA ALA A 25 -4.80 8.48 38.52
C ALA A 25 -5.51 7.12 38.63
N SER A 26 -5.76 6.48 37.47
CA SER A 26 -6.35 5.15 37.42
C SER A 26 -5.54 4.26 38.36
N VAL A 27 -6.20 3.67 39.35
CA VAL A 27 -5.56 2.70 40.23
C VAL A 27 -5.10 1.55 39.33
N ARG A 28 -3.79 1.33 39.26
CA ARG A 28 -3.22 0.23 38.47
C ARG A 28 -3.83 -1.09 38.91
N THR A 29 -4.15 -1.94 37.96
CA THR A 29 -4.59 -3.31 38.24
C THR A 29 -3.38 -4.22 38.47
N ASP A 30 -3.58 -5.33 39.18
CA ASP A 30 -2.53 -6.35 39.36
C ASP A 30 -2.25 -7.15 38.07
N GLU A 31 -3.01 -6.89 36.99
CA GLU A 31 -3.00 -7.65 35.75
C GLU A 31 -2.97 -6.69 34.56
N ALA A 32 -2.15 -6.97 33.54
CA ALA A 32 -1.99 -6.06 32.41
C ALA A 32 -1.92 -6.78 31.06
N TYR A 33 -2.49 -6.16 30.03
CA TYR A 33 -2.09 -6.39 28.65
C TYR A 33 -0.79 -5.66 28.36
N VAL A 34 0.16 -6.35 27.73
CA VAL A 34 1.48 -5.79 27.45
C VAL A 34 1.81 -5.93 25.97
N THR A 35 2.36 -4.88 25.38
CA THR A 35 2.98 -4.94 24.04
C THR A 35 4.32 -4.23 24.04
N LEU A 36 5.09 -4.38 22.97
CA LEU A 36 6.45 -3.88 22.86
C LEU A 36 6.62 -3.09 21.56
N LEU A 37 7.17 -1.88 21.70
CA LEU A 37 7.42 -0.95 20.61
C LEU A 37 8.91 -0.58 20.56
N TYR A 38 9.55 -0.94 19.45
CA TYR A 38 10.99 -0.68 19.22
C TYR A 38 11.26 0.64 18.49
N GLY A 39 10.31 1.06 17.66
CA GLY A 39 10.39 2.23 16.82
C GLY A 39 9.01 2.62 16.31
N ASP A 40 8.90 3.83 15.77
CA ASP A 40 7.64 4.44 15.38
C ASP A 40 6.93 3.67 14.24
N GLU A 41 7.61 2.77 13.52
CA GLU A 41 7.03 2.01 12.41
C GLU A 41 5.89 1.07 12.84
N PHE A 42 5.86 0.63 14.10
CA PHE A 42 4.77 -0.20 14.64
C PHE A 42 3.76 0.59 15.46
N LEU A 43 3.92 1.92 15.58
CA LEU A 43 3.05 2.78 16.38
C LEU A 43 1.59 2.57 16.03
N LEU A 44 1.24 2.62 14.74
CA LEU A 44 -0.13 2.44 14.28
C LEU A 44 -0.71 1.07 14.67
N GLY A 45 0.10 0.00 14.61
CA GLY A 45 -0.27 -1.34 15.08
C GLY A 45 -0.65 -1.34 16.56
N VAL A 46 0.19 -0.75 17.41
CA VAL A 46 -0.06 -0.61 18.86
C VAL A 46 -1.30 0.24 19.15
N ARG A 47 -1.53 1.33 18.41
CA ARG A 47 -2.73 2.15 18.56
C ARG A 47 -4.01 1.34 18.29
N VAL A 48 -4.02 0.58 17.18
CA VAL A 48 -5.15 -0.28 16.81
C VAL A 48 -5.35 -1.41 17.81
N LEU A 49 -4.27 -2.06 18.25
CA LEU A 49 -4.31 -3.09 19.28
C LEU A 49 -4.98 -2.57 20.57
N GLY A 50 -4.54 -1.42 21.08
CA GLY A 50 -5.10 -0.84 22.31
C GLY A 50 -6.58 -0.46 22.16
N LYS A 51 -6.95 0.09 21.00
CA LYS A 51 -8.37 0.37 20.68
C LYS A 51 -9.19 -0.92 20.64
N SER A 52 -8.66 -1.98 20.03
CA SER A 52 -9.35 -3.28 19.93
C SER A 52 -9.60 -3.90 21.31
N ILE A 53 -8.62 -3.87 22.22
CA ILE A 53 -8.77 -4.33 23.61
C ILE A 53 -9.87 -3.54 24.32
N ARG A 54 -9.82 -2.20 24.27
CA ARG A 54 -10.83 -1.34 24.91
C ARG A 54 -12.24 -1.56 24.38
N ASN A 55 -12.39 -1.80 23.08
CA ASN A 55 -13.69 -2.08 22.47
C ASN A 55 -14.35 -3.36 23.03
N THR A 56 -13.58 -4.26 23.65
CA THR A 56 -14.11 -5.47 24.32
C THR A 56 -14.56 -5.24 25.76
N GLY A 57 -14.45 -4.02 26.28
CA GLY A 57 -14.85 -3.66 27.64
C GLY A 57 -13.90 -4.12 28.74
N SER A 58 -12.67 -4.53 28.40
CA SER A 58 -11.68 -4.90 29.42
C SER A 58 -11.32 -3.71 30.32
N THR A 59 -11.07 -4.03 31.59
CA THR A 59 -10.70 -3.07 32.65
C THR A 59 -9.25 -3.20 33.10
N LYS A 60 -8.47 -4.07 32.43
CA LYS A 60 -7.07 -4.33 32.76
C LYS A 60 -6.18 -3.21 32.27
N ASP A 61 -5.06 -3.01 32.96
CA ASP A 61 -4.03 -2.08 32.54
C ASP A 61 -3.53 -2.44 31.12
N MET A 62 -3.28 -1.42 30.30
CA MET A 62 -2.63 -1.58 29.00
C MET A 62 -1.26 -0.92 29.07
N VAL A 63 -0.21 -1.72 29.02
CA VAL A 63 1.18 -1.26 29.12
C VAL A 63 1.89 -1.45 27.79
N VAL A 64 2.57 -0.42 27.33
CA VAL A 64 3.48 -0.50 26.20
C VAL A 64 4.90 -0.30 26.70
N LEU A 65 5.72 -1.32 26.51
CA LEU A 65 7.15 -1.26 26.73
C LEU A 65 7.78 -0.55 25.53
N VAL A 66 8.51 0.54 25.76
CA VAL A 66 9.13 1.35 24.70
C VAL A 66 10.65 1.39 24.86
N SER A 67 11.37 1.19 23.76
CA SER A 67 12.82 1.41 23.74
C SER A 67 13.19 2.88 23.48
N ASP A 68 14.48 3.17 23.58
CA ASP A 68 15.11 4.44 23.24
C ASP A 68 14.87 4.90 21.78
N GLY A 69 14.68 3.95 20.85
CA GLY A 69 14.35 4.23 19.45
C GLY A 69 12.95 4.83 19.19
N VAL A 70 12.07 4.92 20.18
CA VAL A 70 10.70 5.43 20.04
C VAL A 70 10.64 6.93 20.31
N SER A 71 10.05 7.69 19.39
CA SER A 71 9.99 9.16 19.49
C SER A 71 9.13 9.65 20.64
N ASP A 72 9.41 10.86 21.15
CA ASP A 72 8.57 11.51 22.16
C ASP A 72 7.14 11.73 21.68
N TYR A 73 6.98 12.01 20.38
CA TYR A 73 5.67 12.10 19.74
C TYR A 73 4.90 10.78 19.87
N ALA A 74 5.51 9.65 19.52
CA ALA A 74 4.90 8.33 19.62
C ALA A 74 4.53 7.99 21.08
N LYS A 75 5.42 8.25 22.04
CA LYS A 75 5.17 8.05 23.47
C LYS A 75 3.99 8.90 23.97
N ASN A 76 3.93 10.17 23.58
CA ASN A 76 2.83 11.07 23.98
C ASN A 76 1.49 10.66 23.35
N LEU A 77 1.51 10.22 22.08
CA LEU A 77 0.31 9.72 21.40
C LEU A 77 -0.22 8.46 22.09
N LEU A 78 0.65 7.53 22.47
CA LEU A 78 0.25 6.31 23.17
C LEU A 78 -0.36 6.62 24.54
N ARG A 79 0.22 7.57 25.31
CA ARG A 79 -0.40 8.04 26.56
C ARG A 79 -1.78 8.64 26.33
N ALA A 80 -1.93 9.45 25.28
CA ALA A 80 -3.22 10.04 24.92
C ALA A 80 -4.25 8.98 24.47
N ASP A 81 -3.79 7.88 23.87
CA ASP A 81 -4.63 6.71 23.56
C ASP A 81 -4.92 5.82 24.79
N GLY A 82 -4.45 6.19 25.99
CA GLY A 82 -4.69 5.46 27.23
C GLY A 82 -3.73 4.31 27.53
N TRP A 83 -2.55 4.28 26.89
CA TRP A 83 -1.48 3.35 27.26
C TRP A 83 -0.64 3.87 28.43
N ILE A 84 -0.29 2.97 29.34
CA ILE A 84 0.80 3.17 30.31
C ILE A 84 2.11 2.93 29.55
N VAL A 85 2.88 3.99 29.36
CA VAL A 85 4.15 3.93 28.61
C VAL A 85 5.32 3.70 29.57
N GLU A 86 5.97 2.53 29.47
CA GLU A 86 7.11 2.16 30.32
C GLU A 86 8.39 2.06 29.48
N MET A 87 9.38 2.89 29.83
CA MET A 87 10.68 2.90 29.17
C MET A 87 11.49 1.67 29.59
N ILE A 88 12.09 0.99 28.63
CA ILE A 88 12.95 -0.17 28.87
C ILE A 88 14.23 -0.12 28.04
N SER A 89 15.33 -0.65 28.58
CA SER A 89 16.55 -0.86 27.77
C SER A 89 16.37 -2.02 26.78
N LEU A 90 16.99 -1.92 25.61
CA LEU A 90 17.01 -3.01 24.63
C LEU A 90 17.86 -4.18 25.15
N LEU A 91 17.40 -5.40 24.88
CA LEU A 91 18.19 -6.62 25.05
C LEU A 91 18.76 -7.02 23.69
N ALA A 92 20.09 -7.00 23.58
CA ALA A 92 20.79 -7.35 22.36
C ALA A 92 20.56 -8.83 22.00
N ASN A 93 20.21 -9.09 20.74
CA ASN A 93 20.09 -10.46 20.26
C ASN A 93 21.47 -11.11 20.10
N PRO A 94 21.75 -12.22 20.82
CA PRO A 94 23.07 -12.87 20.82
C PRO A 94 23.35 -13.66 19.54
N ASN A 95 22.34 -13.96 18.72
CA ASN A 95 22.48 -14.79 17.53
C ASN A 95 23.20 -14.01 16.41
N ARG A 96 24.26 -14.60 15.85
CA ARG A 96 25.00 -14.04 14.70
C ARG A 96 24.22 -14.20 13.39
N VAL A 97 23.57 -15.35 13.20
CA VAL A 97 22.72 -15.63 12.03
C VAL A 97 21.28 -15.30 12.37
N ARG A 98 20.79 -14.18 11.87
CA ARG A 98 19.41 -13.72 12.08
C ARG A 98 18.97 -12.69 11.04
N PRO A 99 17.66 -12.52 10.82
CA PRO A 99 17.14 -11.36 10.10
C PRO A 99 17.62 -10.05 10.73
N LYS A 100 17.93 -9.03 9.92
CA LYS A 100 18.36 -7.70 10.41
C LYS A 100 17.36 -7.10 11.41
N ARG A 101 16.06 -7.23 11.12
CA ARG A 101 14.94 -6.81 11.98
C ARG A 101 14.92 -7.48 13.36
N PHE A 102 15.62 -8.60 13.55
CA PHE A 102 15.68 -9.31 14.83
C PHE A 102 16.76 -8.77 15.77
N TRP A 103 17.21 -7.52 15.62
CA TRP A 103 18.25 -6.94 16.48
C TRP A 103 17.83 -6.84 17.94
N GLY A 104 16.63 -6.34 18.19
CA GLY A 104 16.12 -6.11 19.55
C GLY A 104 15.11 -7.14 20.04
N VAL A 105 14.76 -8.18 19.26
CA VAL A 105 13.59 -9.03 19.55
C VAL A 105 13.63 -9.74 20.90
N TYR A 106 14.83 -10.01 21.44
CA TYR A 106 15.00 -10.59 22.77
C TYR A 106 14.50 -9.67 23.89
N THR A 107 14.33 -8.36 23.63
CA THR A 107 13.75 -7.41 24.59
C THR A 107 12.35 -7.85 25.03
N LYS A 108 11.63 -8.62 24.21
CA LYS A 108 10.36 -9.26 24.58
C LYS A 108 10.47 -10.07 25.87
N LEU A 109 11.62 -10.66 26.18
CA LEU A 109 11.84 -11.42 27.42
C LEU A 109 11.70 -10.57 28.69
N LYS A 110 11.71 -9.24 28.60
CA LYS A 110 11.52 -8.37 29.76
C LYS A 110 10.12 -8.46 30.38
N ILE A 111 9.13 -8.97 29.66
CA ILE A 111 7.80 -9.22 30.22
C ILE A 111 7.85 -10.20 31.40
N PHE A 112 8.83 -11.12 31.41
CA PHE A 112 9.02 -12.08 32.49
C PHE A 112 9.54 -11.42 33.77
N ASN A 113 9.98 -10.16 33.73
CA ASN A 113 10.47 -9.41 34.88
C ASN A 113 9.53 -8.28 35.33
N MET A 114 8.30 -8.21 34.80
CA MET A 114 7.30 -7.21 35.19
C MET A 114 6.62 -7.57 36.52
N THR A 115 7.42 -7.74 37.57
CA THR A 115 7.00 -8.24 38.90
C THR A 115 6.06 -7.29 39.66
N ASN A 116 5.85 -6.08 39.14
CA ASN A 116 4.82 -5.16 39.60
C ASN A 116 3.39 -5.58 39.16
N TYR A 117 3.26 -6.60 38.31
CA TYR A 117 2.00 -7.25 37.96
C TYR A 117 2.06 -8.72 38.39
N LYS A 118 0.93 -9.24 38.88
CA LYS A 118 0.73 -10.67 39.14
C LYS A 118 0.64 -11.46 37.84
N LYS A 119 0.09 -10.85 36.77
CA LYS A 119 -0.06 -11.51 35.48
C LYS A 119 0.00 -10.54 34.32
N VAL A 120 0.66 -10.99 33.25
CA VAL A 120 0.80 -10.23 32.01
C VAL A 120 0.27 -11.07 30.85
N VAL A 121 -0.60 -10.49 30.03
CA VAL A 121 -0.97 -11.03 28.71
C VAL A 121 -0.24 -10.21 27.65
N TYR A 122 0.82 -10.79 27.08
CA TYR A 122 1.58 -10.18 26.02
C TYR A 122 0.93 -10.40 24.65
N LEU A 123 0.85 -9.34 23.86
CA LEU A 123 0.31 -9.30 22.51
C LEU A 123 1.30 -8.58 21.58
N ASP A 124 1.72 -9.21 20.49
CA ASP A 124 2.53 -8.54 19.47
C ASP A 124 1.73 -7.40 18.81
N ALA A 125 2.42 -6.35 18.36
CA ALA A 125 1.81 -5.15 17.76
C ALA A 125 1.06 -5.40 16.44
N ASP A 126 1.23 -6.59 15.84
CA ASP A 126 0.54 -7.08 14.65
C ASP A 126 -0.55 -8.12 15.01
N THR A 127 -1.11 -8.02 16.21
CA THR A 127 -2.31 -8.74 16.63
C THR A 127 -3.49 -7.78 16.74
N ILE A 128 -4.71 -8.33 16.74
CA ILE A 128 -5.93 -7.59 17.02
C ILE A 128 -6.90 -8.43 17.85
N VAL A 129 -7.51 -7.81 18.86
CA VAL A 129 -8.47 -8.45 19.75
C VAL A 129 -9.89 -8.18 19.26
N VAL A 130 -10.62 -9.24 18.91
CA VAL A 130 -11.98 -9.15 18.33
C VAL A 130 -13.08 -9.49 19.34
N LYS A 131 -12.74 -10.19 20.43
CA LYS A 131 -13.61 -10.50 21.58
C LYS A 131 -12.84 -10.35 22.88
N ASN A 132 -13.55 -10.17 23.99
CA ASN A 132 -12.93 -10.07 25.31
C ASN A 132 -12.09 -11.35 25.61
N ILE A 133 -10.85 -11.14 26.07
CA ILE A 133 -9.88 -12.19 26.40
C ILE A 133 -9.40 -12.08 27.85
N ASP A 134 -10.19 -11.46 28.74
CA ASP A 134 -9.85 -11.34 30.16
C ASP A 134 -9.77 -12.71 30.85
N ASP A 135 -10.38 -13.73 30.26
CA ASP A 135 -10.26 -15.11 30.74
C ASP A 135 -8.83 -15.66 30.62
N LEU A 136 -7.98 -15.12 29.75
CA LEU A 136 -6.56 -15.47 29.69
C LEU A 136 -5.82 -15.21 31.01
N PHE A 137 -6.29 -14.25 31.82
CA PHE A 137 -5.70 -13.99 33.14
C PHE A 137 -5.96 -15.12 34.16
N LYS A 138 -6.75 -16.16 33.81
CA LYS A 138 -6.89 -17.38 34.62
C LYS A 138 -5.78 -18.41 34.38
N CYS A 139 -5.03 -18.30 33.28
CA CYS A 139 -3.84 -19.13 33.01
C CYS A 139 -2.88 -19.06 34.20
N GLN A 140 -2.28 -20.17 34.63
CA GLN A 140 -1.44 -20.17 35.83
C GLN A 140 -0.09 -19.48 35.60
N LYS A 141 0.90 -20.19 35.05
CA LYS A 141 2.28 -19.68 34.94
C LYS A 141 2.67 -19.19 33.56
N PHE A 142 2.50 -20.04 32.54
CA PHE A 142 2.87 -19.71 31.17
C PHE A 142 1.85 -20.29 30.19
N CYS A 143 1.24 -19.45 29.36
CA CYS A 143 0.39 -19.94 28.27
C CYS A 143 0.81 -19.33 26.95
N ALA A 144 0.75 -20.11 25.88
CA ALA A 144 0.93 -19.63 24.52
C ALA A 144 0.11 -20.49 23.56
N ASN A 145 0.04 -20.12 22.28
CA ASN A 145 -0.59 -20.98 21.27
C ASN A 145 0.45 -21.81 20.50
N LEU A 146 0.07 -23.00 20.04
CA LEU A 146 0.86 -23.77 19.07
C LEU A 146 0.59 -23.25 17.65
N LYS A 147 1.64 -22.74 16.99
CA LYS A 147 1.55 -22.27 15.59
C LYS A 147 1.39 -23.46 14.63
N HIS A 148 2.25 -24.45 14.83
CA HIS A 148 2.31 -25.74 14.17
C HIS A 148 2.42 -26.79 15.28
N SER A 149 2.05 -28.04 15.02
CA SER A 149 1.80 -29.10 16.03
C SER A 149 2.86 -29.24 17.14
N GLU A 150 4.07 -28.74 16.97
CA GLU A 150 5.17 -28.89 17.92
C GLU A 150 5.85 -27.58 18.34
N ARG A 151 5.37 -26.40 17.93
CA ARG A 151 6.06 -25.12 18.24
C ARG A 151 5.13 -24.01 18.68
N LEU A 152 5.49 -23.36 19.79
CA LEU A 152 4.78 -22.19 20.29
C LEU A 152 4.96 -20.98 19.38
N ASN A 153 3.92 -20.16 19.33
CA ASN A 153 3.92 -18.81 18.78
C ASN A 153 4.11 -17.81 19.92
N SER A 154 5.11 -16.92 19.83
CA SER A 154 5.39 -15.94 20.89
C SER A 154 4.68 -14.59 20.70
N GLY A 155 3.68 -14.53 19.82
CA GLY A 155 2.88 -13.32 19.57
C GLY A 155 1.68 -13.15 20.49
N VAL A 156 1.24 -14.22 21.15
CA VAL A 156 0.26 -14.15 22.25
C VAL A 156 0.73 -15.06 23.35
N MET A 157 1.04 -14.49 24.51
CA MET A 157 1.54 -15.23 25.67
C MET A 157 0.91 -14.72 26.95
N VAL A 158 0.67 -15.61 27.90
CA VAL A 158 0.35 -15.26 29.29
C VAL A 158 1.55 -15.64 30.15
N VAL A 159 1.95 -14.74 31.04
CA VAL A 159 3.14 -14.88 31.87
C VAL A 159 2.79 -14.48 33.30
N GLU A 160 3.14 -15.32 34.27
CA GLU A 160 3.35 -14.94 35.67
C GLU A 160 4.78 -14.40 35.80
N PRO A 161 4.98 -13.07 35.92
CA PRO A 161 6.32 -12.51 35.95
C PRO A 161 7.07 -12.92 37.21
N SER A 162 8.35 -13.24 37.07
CA SER A 162 9.22 -13.64 38.17
C SER A 162 10.67 -13.28 37.86
N GLU A 163 11.30 -12.56 38.78
CA GLU A 163 12.72 -12.20 38.68
C GLU A 163 13.62 -13.46 38.60
N THR A 164 13.28 -14.52 39.33
CA THR A 164 14.04 -15.77 39.30
C THR A 164 13.94 -16.45 37.92
N LEU A 165 12.74 -16.47 37.33
CA LEU A 165 12.51 -17.01 35.99
C LEU A 165 13.25 -16.18 34.93
N PHE A 166 13.16 -14.86 35.01
CA PHE A 166 13.85 -13.96 34.09
C PHE A 166 15.37 -14.12 34.16
N ASN A 167 15.96 -14.16 35.37
CA ASN A 167 17.39 -14.34 35.55
C ASN A 167 17.88 -15.69 35.01
N ASP A 168 17.10 -16.77 35.21
CA ASP A 168 17.39 -18.07 34.61
C ASP A 168 17.36 -17.99 33.07
N MET A 169 16.35 -17.33 32.47
CA MET A 169 16.34 -17.09 31.03
C MET A 169 17.58 -16.32 30.56
N MET A 170 17.94 -15.23 31.23
CA MET A 170 19.10 -14.41 30.86
C MET A 170 20.41 -15.20 30.90
N SER A 171 20.55 -16.13 31.84
CA SER A 171 21.72 -17.03 31.92
C SER A 171 21.83 -17.97 30.70
N LYS A 172 20.69 -18.29 30.06
CA LYS A 172 20.58 -19.21 28.92
C LYS A 172 20.52 -18.51 27.56
N VAL A 173 20.27 -17.20 27.50
CA VAL A 173 20.11 -16.43 26.24
C VAL A 173 21.26 -16.66 25.26
N LYS A 174 22.51 -16.78 25.75
CA LYS A 174 23.71 -16.96 24.90
C LYS A 174 24.02 -18.42 24.57
N THR A 175 23.51 -19.38 25.35
CA THR A 175 23.89 -20.80 25.27
C THR A 175 22.81 -21.66 24.64
N LEU A 176 21.54 -21.31 24.85
CA LEU A 176 20.40 -22.02 24.30
C LEU A 176 20.17 -21.60 22.83
N ALA A 177 20.06 -22.58 21.95
CA ALA A 177 19.86 -22.33 20.52
C ALA A 177 18.51 -21.64 20.26
N SER A 178 18.47 -20.77 19.25
CA SER A 178 17.22 -20.25 18.69
C SER A 178 17.16 -20.59 17.21
N TYR A 179 16.29 -21.54 16.83
CA TYR A 179 16.15 -21.98 15.44
C TYR A 179 15.63 -20.88 14.49
N THR A 180 15.04 -19.81 15.04
CA THR A 180 14.62 -18.62 14.27
C THR A 180 15.66 -17.49 14.29
N GLY A 181 16.69 -17.62 15.13
CA GLY A 181 17.57 -16.52 15.50
C GLY A 181 16.87 -15.39 16.29
N GLY A 182 15.65 -15.60 16.80
CA GLY A 182 14.85 -14.61 17.55
C GLY A 182 14.26 -15.14 18.86
N ASP A 183 13.35 -14.38 19.48
CA ASP A 183 12.70 -14.71 20.76
C ASP A 183 11.87 -15.99 20.68
N GLN A 184 11.09 -16.17 19.60
CA GLN A 184 10.23 -17.35 19.47
C GLN A 184 11.06 -18.65 19.46
N GLY A 185 12.20 -18.65 18.77
CA GLY A 185 13.07 -19.82 18.71
C GLY A 185 13.68 -20.15 20.06
N PHE A 186 14.12 -19.11 20.80
CA PHE A 186 14.64 -19.26 22.15
C PHE A 186 13.57 -19.79 23.12
N LEU A 187 12.37 -19.21 23.10
CA LEU A 187 11.27 -19.63 23.98
C LEU A 187 10.84 -21.08 23.72
N ASN A 188 10.83 -21.52 22.47
CA ASN A 188 10.59 -22.94 22.14
C ASN A 188 11.68 -23.87 22.70
N SER A 189 12.94 -23.45 22.67
CA SER A 189 14.02 -24.24 23.27
C SER A 189 14.01 -24.20 24.80
N TYR A 190 13.54 -23.09 25.39
CA TYR A 190 13.45 -22.93 26.84
C TYR A 190 12.29 -23.73 27.42
N TYR A 191 11.13 -23.67 26.77
CA TYR A 191 9.94 -24.46 27.09
C TYR A 191 9.84 -25.68 26.15
N SER A 192 10.85 -26.54 26.15
CA SER A 192 10.96 -27.66 25.20
C SER A 192 9.82 -28.68 25.30
N ASP A 193 9.19 -28.79 26.47
CA ASP A 193 8.06 -29.70 26.72
C ASP A 193 6.68 -29.04 26.47
N PHE A 194 6.65 -27.80 25.97
CA PHE A 194 5.41 -27.08 25.67
C PHE A 194 4.41 -27.82 24.76
N PRO A 195 4.84 -28.62 23.76
CA PRO A 195 3.89 -29.42 22.95
C PRO A 195 3.05 -30.39 23.77
N ASN A 196 3.58 -30.90 24.89
CA ASN A 196 2.90 -31.84 25.78
C ASN A 196 2.03 -31.16 26.85
N ALA A 197 2.04 -29.82 26.91
CA ALA A 197 1.25 -29.07 27.88
C ALA A 197 -0.26 -29.29 27.68
N HIS A 198 -1.03 -29.23 28.76
CA HIS A 198 -2.49 -29.34 28.70
C HIS A 198 -3.11 -28.13 28.00
N VAL A 199 -4.28 -28.32 27.38
CA VAL A 199 -5.03 -27.20 26.79
C VAL A 199 -5.59 -26.34 27.92
N PHE A 200 -5.47 -25.03 27.78
CA PHE A 200 -6.03 -24.06 28.71
C PHE A 200 -7.56 -24.07 28.63
N GLU A 201 -8.21 -24.34 29.75
CA GLU A 201 -9.67 -24.45 29.88
C GLU A 201 -10.21 -23.37 30.84
N PRO A 202 -10.60 -22.18 30.34
CA PRO A 202 -10.97 -21.04 31.19
C PRO A 202 -12.27 -21.21 31.99
N ASN A 203 -13.06 -22.23 31.65
CA ASN A 203 -14.40 -22.50 32.17
C ASN A 203 -14.45 -23.71 33.12
N LEU A 204 -13.29 -24.17 33.61
CA LEU A 204 -13.24 -25.22 34.62
C LEU A 204 -13.92 -24.80 35.92
N SER A 205 -14.60 -25.75 36.57
CA SER A 205 -15.18 -25.51 37.90
C SER A 205 -14.07 -25.33 38.95
N PRO A 206 -14.32 -24.59 40.04
CA PRO A 206 -13.36 -24.43 41.12
C PRO A 206 -12.88 -25.76 41.72
N GLU A 207 -13.74 -26.77 41.79
CA GLU A 207 -13.43 -28.12 42.29
C GLU A 207 -12.45 -28.83 41.34
N ALA A 208 -12.70 -28.75 40.03
CA ALA A 208 -11.82 -29.31 39.02
C ALA A 208 -10.43 -28.64 39.05
N LEU A 209 -10.37 -27.32 39.21
CA LEU A 209 -9.10 -26.57 39.34
C LEU A 209 -8.30 -27.01 40.58
N LYS A 210 -8.95 -27.18 41.73
CA LYS A 210 -8.29 -27.62 42.97
C LYS A 210 -7.80 -29.06 42.92
N SER A 211 -8.43 -29.90 42.10
CA SER A 211 -8.06 -31.31 41.94
C SER A 211 -6.83 -31.53 41.04
N ARG A 212 -6.46 -30.54 40.22
CA ARG A 212 -5.33 -30.63 39.27
C ARG A 212 -4.07 -29.99 39.88
N PRO A 213 -2.87 -30.55 39.62
CA PRO A 213 -1.63 -29.87 39.96
C PRO A 213 -1.53 -28.57 39.15
N ILE A 214 -0.92 -27.52 39.74
CA ILE A 214 -0.72 -26.24 39.05
C ILE A 214 0.19 -26.47 37.83
N PRO A 215 -0.30 -26.30 36.59
CA PRO A 215 0.51 -26.52 35.40
C PRO A 215 1.62 -25.46 35.31
N GLN A 216 2.84 -25.91 34.95
CA GLN A 216 3.93 -24.97 34.64
C GLN A 216 3.67 -24.22 33.33
N MET A 217 2.91 -24.84 32.43
CA MET A 217 2.54 -24.27 31.14
C MET A 217 1.26 -24.90 30.60
N GLU A 218 0.51 -24.14 29.80
CA GLU A 218 -0.72 -24.60 29.13
C GLU A 218 -0.80 -24.08 27.69
N ARG A 219 -1.53 -24.78 26.82
CA ARG A 219 -1.73 -24.44 25.42
C ARG A 219 -3.03 -23.66 25.23
N LEU A 220 -2.91 -22.44 24.75
CA LEU A 220 -4.04 -21.65 24.28
C LEU A 220 -4.60 -22.27 22.99
N SER A 221 -5.93 -22.31 22.91
CA SER A 221 -6.64 -22.62 21.66
C SER A 221 -6.25 -21.63 20.56
N THR A 222 -6.33 -22.07 19.30
CA THR A 222 -6.11 -21.22 18.11
C THR A 222 -7.04 -20.00 18.07
N LEU A 223 -8.17 -20.04 18.79
CA LEU A 223 -9.06 -18.88 18.98
C LEU A 223 -8.34 -17.65 19.53
N TYR A 224 -7.30 -17.83 20.36
CA TYR A 224 -6.53 -16.76 21.01
C TYR A 224 -5.27 -16.36 20.24
N ASN A 225 -4.99 -16.96 19.08
CA ASN A 225 -3.83 -16.60 18.24
C ASN A 225 -4.05 -17.13 16.81
N ALA A 226 -5.12 -16.66 16.16
CA ALA A 226 -5.49 -17.14 14.84
C ALA A 226 -4.51 -16.61 13.77
N ASP A 227 -3.79 -17.53 13.13
CA ASP A 227 -2.71 -17.22 12.21
C ASP A 227 -3.23 -16.85 10.81
N VAL A 228 -3.06 -15.60 10.39
CA VAL A 228 -3.47 -15.12 9.05
C VAL A 228 -2.69 -15.83 7.93
N GLY A 229 -1.45 -16.27 8.19
CA GLY A 229 -0.68 -17.09 7.26
C GLY A 229 -1.32 -18.46 7.00
N LEU A 230 -1.91 -19.09 8.02
CA LEU A 230 -2.69 -20.32 7.82
C LEU A 230 -4.01 -20.03 7.10
N TYR A 231 -4.68 -18.92 7.42
CA TYR A 231 -5.86 -18.48 6.68
C TYR A 231 -5.58 -18.34 5.18
N MET A 232 -4.43 -17.77 4.81
CA MET A 232 -4.06 -17.63 3.40
C MET A 232 -3.93 -18.96 2.65
N LEU A 233 -3.42 -19.99 3.32
CA LEU A 233 -3.26 -21.32 2.73
C LEU A 233 -4.61 -22.04 2.60
N ALA A 234 -5.50 -21.89 3.59
CA ALA A 234 -6.77 -22.59 3.66
C ALA A 234 -7.95 -21.82 3.03
N ASN A 235 -7.81 -20.51 2.80
CA ASN A 235 -8.88 -19.56 2.47
C ASN A 235 -10.09 -19.63 3.43
N LYS A 236 -9.85 -20.02 4.68
CA LYS A 236 -10.83 -20.08 5.77
C LYS A 236 -10.11 -20.11 7.11
N TRP A 237 -10.82 -19.76 8.18
CA TRP A 237 -10.36 -20.02 9.52
C TRP A 237 -10.43 -21.52 9.83
N MET A 238 -9.43 -22.03 10.56
CA MET A 238 -9.40 -23.42 11.02
C MET A 238 -10.26 -23.65 12.28
N VAL A 239 -10.99 -22.61 12.69
CA VAL A 239 -11.86 -22.51 13.85
C VAL A 239 -13.12 -21.78 13.43
N ASP A 240 -14.17 -21.82 14.25
CA ASP A 240 -15.36 -21.00 14.01
C ASP A 240 -14.99 -19.51 14.04
N GLU A 241 -15.29 -18.80 12.96
CA GLU A 241 -15.04 -17.37 12.80
C GLU A 241 -15.77 -16.56 13.87
N ASN A 242 -16.97 -17.00 14.24
CA ASN A 242 -17.76 -16.35 15.27
C ASN A 242 -17.14 -16.48 16.66
N GLU A 243 -16.25 -17.45 16.89
CA GLU A 243 -15.59 -17.67 18.18
C GLU A 243 -14.17 -17.10 18.26
N LEU A 244 -13.67 -16.52 17.16
CA LEU A 244 -12.36 -15.88 17.14
C LEU A 244 -12.24 -14.83 18.23
N ARG A 245 -11.05 -14.76 18.84
CA ARG A 245 -10.75 -13.81 19.92
C ARG A 245 -9.56 -12.93 19.61
N VAL A 246 -8.51 -13.51 19.03
CA VAL A 246 -7.33 -12.76 18.57
C VAL A 246 -6.92 -13.22 17.18
N ILE A 247 -6.72 -12.26 16.28
CA ILE A 247 -6.14 -12.50 14.95
C ILE A 247 -4.71 -11.99 14.96
N HIS A 248 -3.78 -12.78 14.41
CA HIS A 248 -2.35 -12.46 14.35
C HIS A 248 -1.88 -12.40 12.89
N TYR A 249 -1.43 -11.23 12.45
CA TYR A 249 -0.94 -10.95 11.10
C TYR A 249 0.52 -11.40 10.93
N THR A 250 0.73 -12.72 11.00
CA THR A 250 2.05 -13.41 11.02
C THR A 250 2.85 -13.30 9.71
N LEU A 251 2.25 -12.78 8.64
CA LEU A 251 2.87 -12.69 7.32
C LEU A 251 3.85 -11.52 7.29
N GLY A 252 5.13 -11.84 7.47
CA GLY A 252 6.21 -10.87 7.58
C GLY A 252 6.14 -9.66 6.64
N PRO A 253 5.96 -9.81 5.32
CA PRO A 253 5.92 -8.69 4.37
C PRO A 253 4.54 -8.04 4.22
N LEU A 254 3.48 -8.63 4.77
CA LEU A 254 2.10 -8.17 4.60
C LEU A 254 1.52 -7.80 5.96
N LYS A 255 1.79 -6.57 6.39
CA LYS A 255 1.27 -6.05 7.65
C LYS A 255 -0.03 -5.29 7.42
N PRO A 256 -0.97 -5.31 8.39
CA PRO A 256 -2.31 -4.79 8.16
C PRO A 256 -2.34 -3.27 7.98
N TRP A 257 -1.33 -2.55 8.48
CA TRP A 257 -1.17 -1.10 8.28
C TRP A 257 -0.63 -0.71 6.91
N ASP A 258 -0.06 -1.65 6.13
CA ASP A 258 0.39 -1.36 4.78
C ASP A 258 -0.83 -1.25 3.85
N TRP A 259 -1.01 -0.11 3.17
CA TRP A 259 -2.22 0.18 2.41
C TRP A 259 -2.53 -0.88 1.33
N TRP A 260 -1.49 -1.50 0.75
CA TRP A 260 -1.64 -2.53 -0.29
C TRP A 260 -2.16 -3.86 0.25
N THR A 261 -1.96 -4.14 1.54
CA THR A 261 -2.26 -5.44 2.15
C THR A 261 -3.77 -5.70 2.26
N SER A 262 -4.59 -4.65 2.42
CA SER A 262 -6.05 -4.74 2.36
C SER A 262 -6.56 -5.26 1.01
N TRP A 263 -5.84 -4.97 -0.09
CA TRP A 263 -6.18 -5.46 -1.42
C TRP A 263 -5.76 -6.90 -1.69
N LEU A 264 -5.06 -7.55 -0.75
CA LEU A 264 -4.53 -8.90 -0.91
C LEU A 264 -5.16 -9.88 0.08
N LEU A 265 -5.44 -9.44 1.31
CA LEU A 265 -5.81 -10.32 2.42
C LEU A 265 -7.13 -9.89 3.06
N LYS A 266 -8.18 -10.70 2.92
CA LYS A 266 -9.51 -10.44 3.51
C LYS A 266 -9.47 -10.19 5.03
N PRO A 267 -8.72 -10.93 5.86
CA PRO A 267 -8.69 -10.68 7.31
C PRO A 267 -8.19 -9.28 7.72
N VAL A 268 -7.57 -8.53 6.81
CA VAL A 268 -7.09 -7.15 7.08
C VAL A 268 -8.24 -6.18 7.28
N ASP A 269 -9.41 -6.47 6.70
CA ASP A 269 -10.60 -5.63 6.84
C ASP A 269 -10.98 -5.45 8.32
N VAL A 270 -10.91 -6.53 9.11
CA VAL A 270 -11.14 -6.51 10.57
C VAL A 270 -10.24 -5.50 11.28
N TRP A 271 -8.98 -5.38 10.84
CA TRP A 271 -8.03 -4.43 11.42
C TRP A 271 -8.27 -3.00 10.93
N GLN A 272 -8.61 -2.82 9.65
CA GLN A 272 -8.94 -1.52 9.09
C GLN A 272 -10.24 -0.94 9.71
N ASP A 273 -11.22 -1.79 10.01
CA ASP A 273 -12.48 -1.40 10.66
C ASP A 273 -12.25 -0.80 12.06
N ILE A 274 -11.27 -1.32 12.82
CA ILE A 274 -10.86 -0.72 14.09
C ILE A 274 -10.02 0.53 13.88
N ARG A 275 -9.13 0.53 12.89
CA ARG A 275 -8.29 1.70 12.57
C ARG A 275 -9.13 2.94 12.28
N VAL A 276 -10.17 2.84 11.46
CA VAL A 276 -11.00 4.00 11.09
C VAL A 276 -11.75 4.59 12.29
N GLN A 277 -11.96 3.81 13.35
CA GLN A 277 -12.57 4.24 14.61
C GLN A 277 -11.58 4.83 15.61
N LEU A 278 -10.29 4.94 15.28
CA LEU A 278 -9.31 5.58 16.15
C LEU A 278 -9.66 7.06 16.34
N ALA A 279 -9.74 7.47 17.60
CA ALA A 279 -9.95 8.86 17.97
C ALA A 279 -8.74 9.75 17.59
N GLU A 280 -9.02 11.03 17.45
CA GLU A 280 -8.02 12.07 17.31
C GLU A 280 -7.44 12.44 18.68
N SER A 281 -6.66 11.53 19.27
CA SER A 281 -6.03 11.73 20.58
C SER A 281 -5.00 12.85 20.58
N LEU A 282 -4.37 13.11 19.43
CA LEU A 282 -3.59 14.32 19.14
C LEU A 282 -4.04 14.91 17.79
N PRO A 283 -3.80 16.21 17.51
CA PRO A 283 -4.22 16.84 16.26
C PRO A 283 -3.75 16.09 15.02
N GLY A 284 -4.67 15.73 14.13
CA GLY A 284 -4.42 15.01 12.89
C GLY A 284 -4.15 13.51 13.04
N THR A 285 -4.44 12.89 14.19
CA THR A 285 -4.23 11.44 14.42
C THR A 285 -5.47 10.56 14.28
N GLY A 286 -6.64 11.16 14.00
CA GLY A 286 -7.90 10.43 13.81
C GLY A 286 -7.80 9.41 12.67
N GLY A 287 -8.48 8.28 12.82
CA GLY A 287 -8.41 7.18 11.84
C GLY A 287 -7.00 6.57 11.66
N GLY A 288 -6.09 6.78 12.62
CA GLY A 288 -4.72 6.31 12.52
C GLY A 288 -3.88 7.08 11.50
N GLN A 289 -4.22 8.33 11.22
CA GLN A 289 -3.41 9.20 10.37
C GLN A 289 -2.15 9.70 11.08
N ASN A 290 -1.14 10.07 10.29
CA ASN A 290 0.06 10.77 10.74
C ASN A 290 0.08 12.17 10.12
N PRO A 291 0.15 13.26 10.92
CA PRO A 291 0.14 14.62 10.41
C PRO A 291 1.22 14.90 9.34
N LYS A 292 2.42 14.33 9.50
CA LYS A 292 3.52 14.50 8.54
C LYS A 292 3.20 13.82 7.21
N GLU A 293 2.62 12.62 7.26
CA GLU A 293 2.21 11.89 6.06
C GLU A 293 0.98 12.54 5.40
N SER A 294 0.05 13.09 6.19
CA SER A 294 -1.13 13.78 5.67
C SER A 294 -0.75 14.98 4.80
N PHE A 295 0.26 15.76 5.21
CA PHE A 295 0.80 16.84 4.39
C PHE A 295 1.41 16.32 3.08
N LEU A 296 2.25 15.28 3.15
CA LEU A 296 2.86 14.66 1.97
C LEU A 296 1.79 14.12 1.00
N VAL A 297 0.77 13.43 1.51
CA VAL A 297 -0.34 12.90 0.69
C VAL A 297 -1.08 14.03 -0.03
N LYS A 298 -1.42 15.12 0.66
CA LYS A 298 -2.06 16.29 0.03
C LYS A 298 -1.17 16.89 -1.06
N PHE A 299 0.12 17.01 -0.79
CA PHE A 299 1.08 17.48 -1.78
C PHE A 299 1.16 16.55 -3.02
N LEU A 300 1.18 15.23 -2.80
CA LEU A 300 1.24 14.23 -3.86
C LEU A 300 0.00 14.25 -4.78
N PHE A 301 -1.20 14.52 -4.25
CA PHE A 301 -2.41 14.70 -5.07
C PHE A 301 -2.43 16.03 -5.82
N LEU A 302 -1.94 17.11 -5.22
CA LEU A 302 -2.01 18.44 -5.82
C LEU A 302 -1.00 18.62 -6.95
N LEU A 303 0.17 17.96 -6.88
CA LEU A 303 1.26 18.22 -7.82
C LEU A 303 0.91 17.89 -9.29
N PRO A 304 0.39 16.69 -9.63
CA PRO A 304 0.04 16.37 -11.01
C PRO A 304 -1.08 17.28 -11.55
N PHE A 305 -2.05 17.61 -10.70
CA PHE A 305 -3.13 18.53 -11.04
C PHE A 305 -2.62 19.95 -11.35
N CYS A 306 -1.75 20.50 -10.49
CA CYS A 306 -1.12 21.79 -10.72
C CYS A 306 -0.28 21.79 -12.00
N ALA A 307 0.48 20.73 -12.27
CA ALA A 307 1.26 20.59 -13.50
C ALA A 307 0.36 20.59 -14.75
N LEU A 308 -0.76 19.86 -14.72
CA LEU A 308 -1.75 19.85 -15.80
C LEU A 308 -2.37 21.24 -16.02
N LEU A 309 -2.72 21.96 -14.95
CA LEU A 309 -3.26 23.31 -15.04
C LEU A 309 -2.25 24.29 -15.66
N ILE A 310 -0.98 24.23 -15.25
CA ILE A 310 0.09 25.07 -15.82
C ILE A 310 0.27 24.75 -17.31
N CYS A 311 0.29 23.47 -17.69
CA CYS A 311 0.37 23.05 -19.08
C CYS A 311 -0.84 23.55 -19.90
N PHE A 312 -2.05 23.46 -19.35
CA PHE A 312 -3.26 23.96 -20.00
C PHE A 312 -3.23 25.48 -20.18
N TYR A 313 -2.82 26.22 -19.14
CA TYR A 313 -2.68 27.67 -19.17
C TYR A 313 -1.62 28.12 -20.19
N HIS A 314 -0.48 27.42 -20.25
CA HIS A 314 0.58 27.73 -21.22
C HIS A 314 0.14 27.45 -22.66
N SER A 315 -0.60 26.35 -22.88
CA SER A 315 -1.23 26.04 -24.16
C SER A 315 -2.26 27.10 -24.57
N PHE A 316 -3.07 27.58 -23.61
CA PHE A 316 -4.03 28.64 -23.82
C PHE A 316 -3.36 29.96 -24.23
N LEU A 317 -2.30 30.38 -23.53
CA LEU A 317 -1.52 31.57 -23.86
C LEU A 317 -0.89 31.47 -25.26
N LYS A 318 -0.32 30.32 -25.62
CA LYS A 318 0.31 30.11 -26.92
C LYS A 318 -0.68 30.18 -28.09
N ASN A 319 -1.96 29.86 -27.85
CA ASN A 319 -3.02 29.92 -28.85
C ASN A 319 -3.75 31.27 -28.93
N GLN A 320 -3.46 32.24 -28.07
CA GLN A 320 -4.04 33.60 -28.16
C GLN A 320 -3.63 34.39 -29.42
N GLY A 321 -2.69 33.89 -30.24
CA GLY A 321 -2.35 34.45 -31.56
C GLY A 321 -3.25 34.01 -32.71
N SER A 322 -4.25 33.14 -32.48
CA SER A 322 -5.19 32.69 -33.52
C SER A 322 -6.63 32.81 -33.02
N SER A 323 -7.38 33.64 -33.72
CA SER A 323 -8.77 34.07 -33.45
C SER A 323 -9.67 32.99 -32.83
N PHE A 324 -10.12 33.28 -31.61
CA PHE A 324 -11.08 32.49 -30.86
C PHE A 324 -12.50 32.77 -31.37
N CYS A 325 -13.09 31.85 -32.15
CA CYS A 325 -14.55 31.66 -32.20
C CYS A 325 -14.90 30.31 -32.88
N ARG A 326 -15.65 29.47 -32.16
CA ARG A 326 -16.21 28.14 -32.53
C ARG A 326 -15.31 26.90 -32.41
N SER A 327 -15.19 26.35 -31.20
CA SER A 327 -15.66 24.97 -30.97
C SER A 327 -15.73 24.69 -29.47
N SER A 328 -16.94 24.57 -28.94
CA SER A 328 -17.11 24.08 -27.55
C SER A 328 -16.88 22.57 -27.51
N LEU A 329 -16.54 22.02 -26.34
CA LEU A 329 -16.40 20.57 -26.13
C LEU A 329 -17.62 19.78 -26.64
N CYS A 330 -18.83 20.37 -26.61
CA CYS A 330 -20.03 19.77 -27.17
C CYS A 330 -19.96 19.58 -28.70
N ASP A 331 -19.31 20.47 -29.45
CA ASP A 331 -19.14 20.31 -30.90
C ASP A 331 -18.15 19.19 -31.25
N HIS A 332 -17.20 18.91 -30.35
CA HIS A 332 -16.27 17.78 -30.45
C HIS A 332 -16.99 16.46 -30.19
N PHE A 333 -17.78 16.37 -29.11
CA PHE A 333 -18.58 15.17 -28.82
C PHE A 333 -19.64 14.89 -29.89
N ARG A 334 -20.29 15.94 -30.42
CA ARG A 334 -21.28 15.80 -31.49
C ARG A 334 -20.64 15.30 -32.79
N ARG A 335 -19.46 15.81 -33.17
CA ARG A 335 -18.70 15.30 -34.33
C ARG A 335 -18.22 13.86 -34.11
N TYR A 336 -17.82 13.50 -32.90
CA TYR A 336 -17.39 12.14 -32.57
C TYR A 336 -18.54 11.13 -32.65
N TYR A 337 -19.72 11.50 -32.12
CA TYR A 337 -20.95 10.70 -32.22
C TYR A 337 -21.39 10.45 -33.66
N TYR A 338 -21.37 11.49 -34.52
CA TYR A 338 -21.70 11.32 -35.94
C TYR A 338 -20.65 10.51 -36.72
N LYS A 339 -19.37 10.59 -36.34
CA LYS A 339 -18.29 9.83 -36.99
C LYS A 339 -18.32 8.34 -36.61
N ILE A 340 -18.63 8.01 -35.36
CA ILE A 340 -18.86 6.61 -34.94
C ILE A 340 -20.08 6.03 -35.65
N ARG A 341 -21.15 6.80 -35.82
CA ARG A 341 -22.36 6.35 -36.52
C ARG A 341 -22.18 6.20 -38.04
N SER A 342 -21.24 6.93 -38.66
CA SER A 342 -20.97 6.85 -40.10
C SER A 342 -19.90 5.82 -40.49
N THR A 343 -19.20 5.22 -39.52
CA THR A 343 -18.18 4.21 -39.79
C THR A 343 -18.84 2.84 -39.64
N GLY A 344 -19.11 2.17 -40.77
CA GLY A 344 -19.47 0.74 -40.79
C GLY A 344 -18.38 -0.12 -40.13
N PRO A 345 -18.62 -1.42 -39.90
CA PRO A 345 -17.77 -2.25 -39.06
C PRO A 345 -16.31 -2.23 -39.54
N LEU A 346 -15.39 -1.86 -38.63
CA LEU A 346 -13.95 -1.89 -38.83
C LEU A 346 -13.54 -3.31 -39.24
N THR A 347 -13.09 -3.48 -40.49
CA THR A 347 -12.52 -4.74 -40.97
C THR A 347 -11.22 -5.02 -40.22
N TYR A 348 -11.29 -6.02 -39.36
CA TYR A 348 -10.16 -6.60 -38.64
C TYR A 348 -9.22 -7.26 -39.66
N THR A 349 -8.09 -6.63 -39.96
CA THR A 349 -7.00 -7.29 -40.69
C THR A 349 -6.12 -7.98 -39.66
N SER A 350 -6.27 -9.30 -39.54
CA SER A 350 -5.25 -10.15 -38.94
C SER A 350 -3.98 -10.02 -39.76
N ILE A 351 -2.88 -9.59 -39.14
CA ILE A 351 -1.57 -9.67 -39.77
C ILE A 351 -0.63 -10.38 -38.82
N SER A 352 -0.33 -11.62 -39.22
CA SER A 352 0.73 -12.47 -38.69
C SER A 352 2.06 -11.74 -38.65
N THR A 353 2.84 -12.04 -37.62
CA THR A 353 4.28 -11.83 -37.52
C THR A 353 4.99 -12.28 -38.79
N SER A 354 5.27 -11.32 -39.66
CA SER A 354 6.31 -11.44 -40.68
C SER A 354 6.89 -10.06 -40.87
N THR A 355 8.21 -9.99 -40.90
CA THR A 355 9.04 -8.84 -41.26
C THR A 355 8.43 -8.01 -42.38
N ILE A 356 7.79 -6.89 -42.06
CA ILE A 356 7.29 -5.93 -43.05
C ILE A 356 8.25 -4.74 -43.07
N SER A 357 9.10 -4.73 -44.10
CA SER A 357 9.66 -3.50 -44.65
C SER A 357 8.52 -2.65 -45.20
N SER A 358 7.89 -1.83 -44.35
CA SER A 358 6.83 -0.91 -44.78
C SER A 358 7.47 0.34 -45.38
N SER A 359 7.70 0.31 -46.70
CA SER A 359 7.97 1.51 -47.48
C SER A 359 6.71 2.37 -47.54
N HIS A 360 6.64 3.44 -46.73
CA HIS A 360 5.60 4.45 -46.85
C HIS A 360 6.02 5.50 -47.88
N GLN A 361 5.26 5.61 -48.96
CA GLN A 361 5.38 6.71 -49.94
C GLN A 361 4.62 7.93 -49.41
N LEU A 362 5.33 9.01 -49.10
CA LEU A 362 4.73 10.34 -48.95
C LEU A 362 4.55 11.00 -50.32
N LEU A 363 3.67 12.01 -50.39
CA LEU A 363 3.11 12.65 -51.59
C LEU A 363 4.11 13.11 -52.67
N ASN A 364 5.42 13.12 -52.41
CA ASN A 364 6.48 13.54 -53.34
C ASN A 364 7.36 12.39 -53.88
N GLY A 365 6.96 11.13 -53.74
CA GLY A 365 7.69 10.00 -54.35
C GLY A 365 9.00 9.61 -53.65
N SER A 366 9.41 10.29 -52.57
CA SER A 366 10.53 9.90 -51.71
C SER A 366 10.11 8.75 -50.79
N GLN A 367 10.74 7.57 -50.95
CA GLN A 367 10.54 6.44 -50.04
C GLN A 367 11.34 6.64 -48.74
N PHE A 368 10.65 6.96 -47.65
CA PHE A 368 11.26 6.94 -46.33
C PHE A 368 11.03 5.58 -45.68
N LYS A 369 12.13 4.89 -45.33
CA LYS A 369 12.05 3.64 -44.58
C LYS A 369 12.10 3.94 -43.08
N VAL A 370 11.11 3.46 -42.35
CA VAL A 370 11.14 3.46 -40.88
C VAL A 370 12.33 2.60 -40.42
N PRO A 371 13.15 3.05 -39.45
CA PRO A 371 14.26 2.26 -38.94
C PRO A 371 13.77 0.90 -38.40
N VAL A 372 14.36 -0.20 -38.90
CA VAL A 372 13.90 -1.58 -38.59
C VAL A 372 13.97 -1.90 -37.09
N TYR A 373 14.90 -1.28 -36.37
CA TYR A 373 15.07 -1.48 -34.93
C TYR A 373 14.15 -0.62 -34.06
N LEU A 374 13.41 0.34 -34.63
CA LEU A 374 12.60 1.30 -33.85
C LEU A 374 11.54 0.61 -33.00
N GLY A 375 10.84 -0.38 -33.57
CA GLY A 375 9.83 -1.16 -32.86
C GLY A 375 10.41 -1.88 -31.63
N GLY A 376 11.49 -2.63 -31.83
CA GLY A 376 12.17 -3.36 -30.76
C GLY A 376 12.69 -2.45 -29.64
N ILE A 377 13.30 -1.31 -29.98
CA ILE A 377 13.75 -0.33 -28.97
C ILE A 377 12.56 0.26 -28.21
N SER A 378 11.46 0.60 -28.91
CA SER A 378 10.26 1.16 -28.29
C SER A 378 9.67 0.21 -27.24
N ILE A 379 9.62 -1.08 -27.55
CA ILE A 379 9.15 -2.12 -26.61
C ILE A 379 10.01 -2.10 -25.34
N CYS A 380 11.33 -2.15 -25.47
CA CYS A 380 12.24 -2.11 -24.32
C CYS A 380 12.05 -0.83 -23.49
N VAL A 381 11.98 0.34 -24.13
CA VAL A 381 11.78 1.62 -23.45
C VAL A 381 10.41 1.68 -22.75
N CYS A 382 9.35 1.16 -23.37
CA CYS A 382 8.01 1.10 -22.79
C CYS A 382 7.98 0.27 -21.50
N PHE A 383 8.54 -0.95 -21.52
CA PHE A 383 8.59 -1.80 -20.33
C PHE A 383 9.48 -1.21 -19.23
N MET A 384 10.64 -0.64 -19.59
CA MET A 384 11.49 0.06 -18.63
C MET A 384 10.77 1.25 -18.00
N ALA A 385 10.08 2.06 -18.79
CA ALA A 385 9.27 3.17 -18.29
C ALA A 385 8.17 2.67 -17.35
N ALA A 386 7.48 1.58 -17.66
CA ALA A 386 6.43 1.02 -16.81
C ALA A 386 6.97 0.52 -15.45
N VAL A 387 8.07 -0.25 -15.46
CA VAL A 387 8.70 -0.77 -14.23
C VAL A 387 9.23 0.37 -13.37
N VAL A 388 9.93 1.34 -13.96
CA VAL A 388 10.46 2.50 -13.24
C VAL A 388 9.32 3.35 -12.66
N SER A 389 8.24 3.55 -13.42
CA SER A 389 7.09 4.34 -12.96
C SER A 389 6.41 3.69 -11.76
N LEU A 390 6.16 2.38 -11.81
CA LEU A 390 5.58 1.64 -10.69
C LEU A 390 6.51 1.64 -9.46
N GLY A 391 7.82 1.43 -9.68
CA GLY A 391 8.82 1.43 -8.62
C GLY A 391 8.92 2.77 -7.89
N ILE A 392 8.93 3.88 -8.65
CA ILE A 392 8.94 5.23 -8.07
C ILE A 392 7.62 5.52 -7.35
N ALA A 393 6.48 5.19 -7.95
CA ALA A 393 5.17 5.39 -7.31
C ALA A 393 5.09 4.68 -5.95
N LEU A 394 5.51 3.42 -5.87
CA LEU A 394 5.55 2.67 -4.61
C LEU A 394 6.54 3.25 -3.59
N ALA A 395 7.62 3.89 -4.04
CA ALA A 395 8.63 4.47 -3.16
C ALA A 395 8.21 5.81 -2.55
N ILE A 396 7.44 6.64 -3.28
CA ILE A 396 7.03 7.97 -2.81
C ILE A 396 5.75 7.94 -1.96
N ILE A 397 4.91 6.92 -2.11
CA ILE A 397 3.65 6.81 -1.38
C ILE A 397 3.91 6.26 0.03
N PRO A 398 3.50 6.96 1.10
CA PRO A 398 3.70 6.45 2.45
C PRO A 398 2.95 5.13 2.67
N ARG A 399 3.59 4.19 3.35
CA ARG A 399 3.06 2.83 3.52
C ARG A 399 1.77 2.79 4.33
N GLN A 400 1.66 3.66 5.32
CA GLN A 400 0.59 3.63 6.34
C GLN A 400 -0.59 4.55 6.01
N VAL A 401 -0.81 4.92 4.75
CA VAL A 401 -2.03 5.64 4.34
C VAL A 401 -3.26 4.73 4.33
N MET A 402 -4.45 5.29 4.10
CA MET A 402 -5.65 4.49 3.91
C MET A 402 -5.56 3.65 2.63
N PRO A 403 -6.14 2.43 2.58
CA PRO A 403 -6.06 1.54 1.41
C PRO A 403 -6.42 2.22 0.08
N TRP A 404 -7.53 2.96 0.04
CA TRP A 404 -7.98 3.71 -1.14
C TRP A 404 -7.05 4.87 -1.50
N THR A 405 -6.57 5.61 -0.51
CA THR A 405 -5.63 6.72 -0.72
C THR A 405 -4.34 6.22 -1.38
N GLY A 406 -3.78 5.12 -0.86
CA GLY A 406 -2.58 4.51 -1.43
C GLY A 406 -2.81 3.99 -2.85
N LEU A 407 -3.95 3.33 -3.09
CA LEU A 407 -4.30 2.82 -4.42
C LEU A 407 -4.44 3.94 -5.46
N LEU A 408 -5.15 5.02 -5.12
CA LEU A 408 -5.35 6.16 -6.02
C LEU A 408 -4.04 6.85 -6.35
N LEU A 409 -3.22 7.14 -5.33
CA LEU A 409 -1.89 7.73 -5.55
C LEU A 409 -0.98 6.82 -6.38
N MET A 410 -1.07 5.49 -6.18
CA MET A 410 -0.27 4.54 -6.94
C MET A 410 -0.59 4.64 -8.42
N TYR A 411 -1.87 4.64 -8.79
CA TYR A 411 -2.26 4.80 -10.19
C TYR A 411 -1.90 6.18 -10.73
N GLU A 412 -2.24 7.25 -10.00
CA GLU A 412 -1.96 8.63 -10.42
C GLU A 412 -0.47 8.82 -10.75
N TRP A 413 0.41 8.41 -9.84
CA TRP A 413 1.85 8.59 -10.01
C TRP A 413 2.47 7.59 -10.99
N THR A 414 2.00 6.34 -11.03
CA THR A 414 2.45 5.38 -12.05
C THR A 414 2.13 5.90 -13.45
N PHE A 415 0.90 6.36 -13.69
CA PHE A 415 0.52 6.91 -14.99
C PHE A 415 1.25 8.22 -15.29
N THR A 416 1.35 9.14 -14.33
CA THR A 416 2.03 10.43 -14.53
C THR A 416 3.49 10.23 -14.93
N ILE A 417 4.24 9.40 -14.19
CA ILE A 417 5.65 9.13 -14.50
C ILE A 417 5.77 8.37 -15.82
N PHE A 418 4.88 7.40 -16.10
CA PHE A 418 4.89 6.67 -17.35
C PHE A 418 4.66 7.59 -18.55
N PHE A 419 3.69 8.50 -18.46
CA PHE A 419 3.43 9.48 -19.51
C PHE A 419 4.61 10.43 -19.71
N ILE A 420 5.30 10.84 -18.64
CA ILE A 420 6.51 11.67 -18.76
C ILE A 420 7.64 10.88 -19.45
N LEU A 421 7.93 9.66 -19.01
CA LEU A 421 9.04 8.86 -19.52
C LEU A 421 8.78 8.36 -20.94
N PHE A 422 7.70 7.60 -21.16
CA PHE A 422 7.38 7.03 -22.45
C PHE A 422 6.85 8.07 -23.43
N GLY A 423 6.04 9.03 -22.97
CA GLY A 423 5.62 10.16 -23.81
C GLY A 423 6.79 11.06 -24.21
N GLY A 424 7.75 11.28 -23.32
CA GLY A 424 9.02 11.95 -23.63
C GLY A 424 9.82 11.21 -24.70
N TYR A 425 9.92 9.87 -24.59
CA TYR A 425 10.52 9.04 -25.63
C TYR A 425 9.80 9.19 -26.98
N LEU A 426 8.47 9.07 -27.02
CA LEU A 426 7.69 9.25 -28.25
C LEU A 426 7.88 10.65 -28.85
N HIS A 427 8.02 11.68 -28.01
CA HIS A 427 8.36 13.03 -28.47
C HIS A 427 9.74 13.09 -29.12
N LEU A 428 10.75 12.44 -28.55
CA LEU A 428 12.09 12.34 -29.17
C LEU A 428 12.04 11.62 -30.51
N ILE A 429 11.25 10.54 -30.63
CA ILE A 429 11.05 9.83 -31.90
C ILE A 429 10.35 10.71 -32.94
N TYR A 430 9.36 11.51 -32.52
CA TYR A 430 8.73 12.51 -33.39
C TYR A 430 9.72 13.57 -33.88
N GLN A 431 10.57 14.13 -33.00
CA GLN A 431 11.60 15.09 -33.40
C GLN A 431 12.64 14.43 -34.31
N TRP A 432 12.98 13.17 -34.08
CA TRP A 432 13.88 12.42 -34.95
C TRP A 432 13.31 12.29 -36.37
N GLY A 433 12.01 11.97 -36.49
CA GLY A 433 11.31 11.99 -37.79
C GLY A 433 11.45 13.34 -38.50
N LYS A 434 11.20 14.46 -37.79
CA LYS A 434 11.37 15.81 -38.36
C LYS A 434 12.80 16.10 -38.84
N ILE A 435 13.81 15.68 -38.07
CA ILE A 435 15.22 15.88 -38.44
C ILE A 435 15.57 15.07 -39.69
N VAL A 436 15.10 13.82 -39.78
CA VAL A 436 15.34 12.97 -40.96
C VAL A 436 14.72 13.58 -42.21
N ALA A 437 13.49 14.11 -42.12
CA ALA A 437 12.86 14.85 -43.22
C ALA A 437 13.72 16.04 -43.67
N SER A 438 14.22 16.84 -42.71
CA SER A 438 15.05 18.01 -43.03
C SER A 438 16.39 17.66 -43.70
N LYS A 439 17.06 16.57 -43.27
CA LYS A 439 18.35 16.14 -43.80
C LYS A 439 18.24 15.57 -45.21
N ALA A 440 17.20 14.79 -45.48
CA ALA A 440 16.98 14.23 -46.82
C ALA A 440 16.85 15.31 -47.90
N VAL A 441 16.28 16.47 -47.56
CA VAL A 441 16.18 17.59 -48.51
C VAL A 441 17.50 18.35 -48.69
N SER A 442 18.34 18.44 -47.66
CA SER A 442 19.69 19.00 -47.81
C SER A 442 20.62 18.18 -48.72
N SER A 443 20.37 16.87 -48.87
CA SER A 443 21.10 16.01 -49.83
C SER A 443 20.54 16.03 -51.25
N LEU A 444 19.33 16.60 -51.45
CA LEU A 444 18.65 16.66 -52.75
C LEU A 444 18.75 18.03 -53.43
N SER A 445 19.43 19.01 -52.82
CA SER A 445 19.72 20.30 -53.45
C SER A 445 20.92 20.21 -54.41
N GLN A 446 20.71 19.62 -55.58
CA GLN A 446 21.40 20.00 -56.83
C GLN A 446 20.38 20.68 -57.76
N PRO A 447 20.75 21.74 -58.50
CA PRO A 447 19.79 22.50 -59.32
C PRO A 447 19.56 21.78 -60.64
N GLY A 448 18.33 21.32 -60.90
CA GLY A 448 17.99 20.69 -62.17
C GLY A 448 16.50 20.53 -62.40
N SER A 449 16.02 21.26 -63.41
CA SER A 449 14.73 21.19 -64.12
C SER A 449 13.45 21.39 -63.31
N SER A 450 12.84 22.55 -63.54
CA SER A 450 11.40 22.75 -63.44
C SER A 450 10.69 21.81 -64.40
N ASP A 451 9.66 21.10 -63.92
CA ASP A 451 8.53 20.79 -64.77
C ASP A 451 7.24 21.07 -64.01
N TYR A 452 6.44 21.90 -64.66
CA TYR A 452 5.08 22.25 -64.33
C TYR A 452 4.22 20.98 -64.41
N ASP A 453 3.53 20.62 -63.34
CA ASP A 453 2.28 19.90 -63.51
C ASP A 453 1.20 20.36 -62.51
N SER A 454 0.27 21.12 -63.05
CA SER A 454 -0.90 21.67 -62.35
C SER A 454 -2.01 20.63 -62.36
N GLY A 455 -2.00 19.71 -61.39
CA GLY A 455 -3.06 18.74 -61.15
C GLY A 455 -3.83 19.02 -59.86
N LYS A 456 -5.03 19.61 -59.98
CA LYS A 456 -6.00 19.86 -58.90
C LYS A 456 -6.17 18.65 -57.96
N ARG A 457 -5.88 18.81 -56.67
CA ARG A 457 -6.50 17.99 -55.61
C ARG A 457 -6.68 18.79 -54.32
N HIS A 458 -7.79 19.53 -54.24
CA HIS A 458 -8.30 20.06 -52.97
C HIS A 458 -8.87 18.90 -52.12
N GLN A 459 -8.01 18.19 -51.40
CA GLN A 459 -8.46 17.35 -50.31
C GLN A 459 -8.37 18.19 -49.03
N ARG A 460 -9.56 18.62 -48.56
CA ARG A 460 -9.77 19.40 -47.32
C ARG A 460 -8.84 18.90 -46.21
N GLN A 461 -7.92 19.77 -45.79
CA GLN A 461 -7.18 19.66 -44.54
C GLN A 461 -8.15 19.58 -43.36
N ALA A 462 -8.46 18.37 -42.93
CA ALA A 462 -9.02 18.12 -41.61
C ALA A 462 -7.84 17.80 -40.69
N SER A 463 -7.67 18.59 -39.63
CA SER A 463 -6.88 18.23 -38.45
C SER A 463 -7.30 16.81 -38.02
N SER A 464 -6.52 15.81 -38.40
CA SER A 464 -6.79 14.43 -37.99
C SER A 464 -6.38 14.33 -36.53
N CYS A 465 -7.36 14.42 -35.63
CA CYS A 465 -7.18 13.94 -34.27
C CYS A 465 -6.60 12.53 -34.36
N ASP A 466 -5.45 12.32 -33.72
CA ASP A 466 -4.62 11.11 -33.85
C ASP A 466 -5.29 9.94 -33.11
N ALA A 467 -6.39 9.44 -33.68
CA ALA A 467 -7.27 8.44 -33.09
C ALA A 467 -6.51 7.15 -32.73
N THR A 468 -5.47 6.83 -33.49
CA THR A 468 -4.57 5.70 -33.26
C THR A 468 -3.80 5.85 -31.94
N THR A 469 -3.21 7.02 -31.69
CA THR A 469 -2.48 7.29 -30.44
C THR A 469 -3.41 7.24 -29.22
N TRP A 470 -4.63 7.78 -29.36
CA TRP A 470 -5.66 7.68 -28.32
C TRP A 470 -6.10 6.23 -28.08
N PHE A 471 -6.33 5.45 -29.12
CA PHE A 471 -6.75 4.05 -29.01
C PHE A 471 -5.72 3.21 -28.25
N TYR A 472 -4.44 3.29 -28.64
CA TYR A 472 -3.38 2.54 -27.96
C TYR A 472 -3.12 3.05 -26.54
N GLY A 473 -3.12 4.36 -26.32
CA GLY A 473 -2.95 4.95 -24.99
C GLY A 473 -4.07 4.56 -24.03
N LEU A 474 -5.33 4.71 -24.45
CA LEU A 474 -6.49 4.32 -23.66
C LEU A 474 -6.57 2.81 -23.45
N GLY A 475 -6.21 2.02 -24.46
CA GLY A 475 -6.15 0.56 -24.33
C GLY A 475 -5.13 0.11 -23.28
N MET A 476 -3.93 0.70 -23.26
CA MET A 476 -2.92 0.43 -22.24
C MET A 476 -3.41 0.82 -20.85
N ALA A 477 -4.00 2.01 -20.69
CA ALA A 477 -4.54 2.47 -19.42
C ALA A 477 -5.70 1.58 -18.92
N PHE A 478 -6.63 1.22 -19.81
CA PHE A 478 -7.74 0.34 -19.49
C PHE A 478 -7.26 -1.02 -19.01
N LEU A 479 -6.34 -1.68 -19.73
CA LEU A 479 -5.81 -2.98 -19.34
C LEU A 479 -5.00 -2.90 -18.05
N ALA A 480 -4.24 -1.82 -17.83
CA ALA A 480 -3.48 -1.59 -16.61
C ALA A 480 -4.35 -1.44 -15.36
N ILE A 481 -5.59 -0.96 -15.51
CA ILE A 481 -6.58 -0.87 -14.43
C ILE A 481 -7.39 -2.18 -14.33
N ALA A 482 -7.83 -2.72 -15.46
CA ALA A 482 -8.69 -3.90 -15.51
C ALA A 482 -7.96 -5.15 -14.99
N ALA A 483 -6.72 -5.40 -15.41
CA ALA A 483 -5.94 -6.57 -15.02
C ALA A 483 -5.87 -6.79 -13.50
N PRO A 484 -5.46 -5.81 -12.68
CA PRO A 484 -5.44 -5.96 -11.22
C PRO A 484 -6.84 -5.88 -10.56
N SER A 485 -7.83 -5.27 -11.21
CA SER A 485 -9.18 -5.09 -10.64
C SER A 485 -10.11 -6.28 -10.86
N LEU A 486 -9.89 -7.10 -11.89
CA LEU A 486 -10.73 -8.25 -12.25
C LEU A 486 -11.00 -9.21 -11.08
N PRO A 487 -10.02 -9.61 -10.25
CA PRO A 487 -10.30 -10.49 -9.11
C PRO A 487 -11.30 -9.89 -8.12
N PHE A 488 -11.28 -8.57 -7.94
CA PHE A 488 -12.21 -7.87 -7.06
C PHE A 488 -13.60 -7.81 -7.66
N VAL A 489 -13.70 -7.51 -8.95
CA VAL A 489 -14.97 -7.51 -9.70
C VAL A 489 -15.66 -8.88 -9.65
N PHE A 490 -14.89 -9.97 -9.70
CA PHE A 490 -15.41 -11.34 -9.58
C PHE A 490 -15.60 -11.82 -8.12
N GLY A 491 -15.33 -10.98 -7.11
CA GLY A 491 -15.49 -11.35 -5.71
C GLY A 491 -14.53 -12.45 -5.22
N ILE A 492 -13.38 -12.61 -5.87
CA ILE A 492 -12.41 -13.67 -5.55
C ILE A 492 -11.62 -13.29 -4.30
N THR A 493 -11.86 -14.02 -3.21
CA THR A 493 -11.18 -13.81 -1.92
C THR A 493 -9.93 -14.67 -1.75
N ALA A 494 -9.85 -15.80 -2.45
CA ALA A 494 -8.71 -16.71 -2.37
C ALA A 494 -7.48 -16.05 -3.00
N LEU A 495 -6.42 -15.85 -2.19
CA LEU A 495 -5.21 -15.15 -2.62
C LEU A 495 -4.59 -15.77 -3.87
N PHE A 496 -4.35 -17.08 -3.90
CA PHE A 496 -3.67 -17.71 -5.03
C PHE A 496 -4.45 -17.60 -6.34
N VAL A 497 -5.78 -17.67 -6.27
CA VAL A 497 -6.66 -17.46 -7.44
C VAL A 497 -6.61 -15.99 -7.87
N ARG A 498 -6.64 -15.05 -6.92
CA ARG A 498 -6.48 -13.61 -7.17
C ARG A 498 -5.15 -13.32 -7.85
N LEU A 499 -4.03 -13.82 -7.32
CA LEU A 499 -2.70 -13.67 -7.92
C LEU A 499 -2.63 -14.32 -9.31
N GLY A 500 -3.20 -15.52 -9.48
CA GLY A 500 -3.26 -16.19 -10.78
C GLY A 500 -3.97 -15.34 -11.84
N LEU A 501 -5.12 -14.75 -11.50
CA LEU A 501 -5.83 -13.84 -12.41
C LEU A 501 -5.06 -12.55 -12.68
N MET A 502 -4.39 -11.98 -11.67
CA MET A 502 -3.54 -10.80 -11.87
C MET A 502 -2.36 -11.12 -12.82
N VAL A 503 -1.77 -12.32 -12.72
CA VAL A 503 -0.72 -12.77 -13.64
C VAL A 503 -1.25 -12.90 -15.07
N VAL A 504 -2.42 -13.54 -15.26
CA VAL A 504 -3.05 -13.66 -16.58
C VAL A 504 -3.37 -12.27 -17.17
N GLY A 505 -3.96 -11.38 -16.37
CA GLY A 505 -4.21 -9.99 -16.77
C GLY A 505 -2.92 -9.24 -17.11
N GLY A 506 -1.85 -9.47 -16.35
CA GLY A 506 -0.52 -8.91 -16.60
C GLY A 506 0.10 -9.39 -17.92
N ILE A 507 -0.08 -10.67 -18.28
CA ILE A 507 0.36 -11.22 -19.57
C ILE A 507 -0.40 -10.57 -20.73
N ILE A 508 -1.72 -10.39 -20.59
CA ILE A 508 -2.56 -9.71 -21.59
C ILE A 508 -2.10 -8.25 -21.76
N LEU A 509 -1.90 -7.54 -20.65
CA LEU A 509 -1.39 -6.17 -20.65
C LEU A 509 -0.02 -6.09 -21.33
N ALA A 510 0.93 -6.94 -20.97
CA ALA A 510 2.27 -6.96 -21.57
C ALA A 510 2.22 -7.22 -23.08
N SER A 511 1.36 -8.14 -23.52
CA SER A 511 1.16 -8.44 -24.95
C SER A 511 0.61 -7.22 -25.69
N PHE A 512 -0.41 -6.56 -25.13
CA PHE A 512 -0.97 -5.34 -25.71
C PHE A 512 0.04 -4.17 -25.70
N MET A 513 0.79 -3.98 -24.61
CA MET A 513 1.82 -2.95 -24.51
C MET A 513 2.94 -3.14 -25.53
N THR A 514 3.33 -4.38 -25.80
CA THR A 514 4.31 -4.72 -26.86
C THR A 514 3.82 -4.18 -28.20
N TYR A 515 2.60 -4.57 -28.59
CA TYR A 515 1.98 -4.12 -29.84
C TYR A 515 1.78 -2.60 -29.88
N ALA A 516 1.21 -2.02 -28.81
CA ALA A 516 0.93 -0.59 -28.73
C ALA A 516 2.21 0.25 -28.80
N SER A 517 3.28 -0.14 -28.10
CA SER A 517 4.53 0.63 -28.06
C SER A 517 5.22 0.71 -29.41
N GLU A 518 5.25 -0.39 -30.16
CA GLU A 518 5.79 -0.42 -31.52
C GLU A 518 4.99 0.52 -32.43
N HIS A 519 3.67 0.36 -32.47
CA HIS A 519 2.79 1.18 -33.31
C HIS A 519 2.85 2.67 -32.96
N LEU A 520 2.91 3.02 -31.68
CA LEU A 520 3.03 4.39 -31.20
C LEU A 520 4.35 5.04 -31.62
N ALA A 521 5.47 4.33 -31.54
CA ALA A 521 6.77 4.85 -31.96
C ALA A 521 6.84 5.05 -33.47
N ILE A 522 6.40 4.06 -34.25
CA ILE A 522 6.33 4.17 -35.71
C ILE A 522 5.44 5.34 -36.12
N ARG A 523 4.23 5.45 -35.53
CA ARG A 523 3.30 6.56 -35.81
C ARG A 523 3.91 7.90 -35.44
N SER A 524 4.61 8.01 -34.31
CA SER A 524 5.28 9.25 -33.87
C SER A 524 6.38 9.66 -34.85
N PHE A 525 7.18 8.72 -35.33
CA PHE A 525 8.22 8.96 -36.33
C PHE A 525 7.61 9.43 -37.66
N LEU A 526 6.60 8.72 -38.16
CA LEU A 526 5.89 9.07 -39.41
C LEU A 526 5.22 10.43 -39.32
N LYS A 527 4.58 10.75 -38.20
CA LYS A 527 3.98 12.06 -37.95
C LYS A 527 5.02 13.19 -38.02
N GLY A 528 6.23 12.94 -37.52
CA GLY A 528 7.35 13.87 -37.64
C GLY A 528 7.76 14.13 -39.10
N LEU A 529 7.72 13.09 -39.95
CA LEU A 529 7.95 13.24 -41.40
C LEU A 529 6.82 14.04 -42.07
N GLU A 530 5.56 13.67 -41.80
CA GLU A 530 4.36 14.27 -42.40
C GLU A 530 4.21 15.77 -42.09
N GLU A 531 4.40 16.19 -40.83
CA GLU A 531 4.20 17.59 -40.43
C GLU A 531 5.29 18.53 -40.96
N TRP A 532 6.49 18.02 -41.28
CA TRP A 532 7.53 18.81 -41.95
C TRP A 532 7.14 19.16 -43.40
N ASP A 533 6.56 18.20 -44.13
CA ASP A 533 6.08 18.42 -45.51
C ASP A 533 4.94 19.45 -45.57
N ILE A 534 4.05 19.47 -44.56
CA ILE A 534 2.97 20.46 -44.46
C ILE A 534 3.51 21.88 -44.20
N ALA A 535 4.55 22.01 -43.36
CA ALA A 535 5.19 23.30 -43.12
C ALA A 535 5.81 23.88 -44.40
N ARG A 536 6.41 23.03 -45.25
CA ARG A 536 6.97 23.40 -46.57
C ARG A 536 5.91 23.95 -47.53
N ASN A 537 4.72 23.32 -47.59
CA ASN A 537 3.63 23.77 -48.48
C ASN A 537 2.99 25.09 -48.04
N ARG A 538 3.11 25.50 -46.77
CA ARG A 538 2.65 26.82 -46.32
C ARG A 538 3.62 27.94 -46.67
N THR A 539 4.93 27.69 -46.65
CA THR A 539 5.93 28.70 -47.03
C THR A 539 5.93 28.98 -48.54
N PHE A 540 5.49 28.02 -49.37
CA PHE A 540 5.28 28.23 -50.81
C PHE A 540 3.96 28.95 -51.18
N CYS A 541 3.07 29.21 -50.23
CA CYS A 541 1.80 29.93 -50.47
C CYS A 541 1.81 31.41 -50.04
N PHE A 542 2.96 31.97 -49.66
CA PHE A 542 3.12 33.41 -49.35
C PHE A 542 3.84 34.21 -50.44
N LEU A 543 4.09 33.60 -51.60
CA LEU A 543 4.66 34.23 -52.79
C LEU A 543 3.84 33.80 -54.02
N CYS A 544 2.61 34.30 -54.12
CA CYS A 544 1.84 34.52 -55.34
C CYS A 544 0.69 35.47 -55.01
#